data_AF-A0A7W3T4L9-F1
#
_entry.id   AF-A0A7W3T4L9-F1
#
_cell.length_a   1.000
_cell.length_b   1.000
_cell.length_c   1.000
_cell.angle_alpha   90.00
_cell.angle_beta   90.00
_cell.angle_gamma   90.00
#
_symmetry.space_group_name_H-M   'P 1'
#
loop_
_entity.id
_entity.type
_entity.pdbx_description
1 polymer ?
#
loop_
_entity_poly.entity_id
_entity_poly.type
_entity_poly.pdbx_seq_one_letter_code
_entity_poly.pdbx_strand_id
1 'polypeptide(L)'
;MRRGGRYHGALLGGRVVTHGGPQPAILPGASLFRGPGYPYAVPEPDRPGALVRGELFRPLPGRDAEVQADLDRLEGYRPGAPDNLYERVVARVLLPDGGAVRARVYLAAPLLARRLRAEGERVPGGDWMADGAAGSGPRTDFDRPTP
;
A
#
# COMPACT_ATOMS: atom_id res chain seq x y z
N MET A 1 2.50 0.57 -6.54
CA MET A 1 1.29 0.88 -7.34
C MET A 1 1.18 2.30 -7.87
N ARG A 2 1.91 3.30 -7.37
CA ARG A 2 1.83 4.69 -7.88
C ARG A 2 2.33 4.85 -9.32
N ARG A 3 1.88 5.89 -10.02
CA ARG A 3 2.31 6.25 -11.38
C ARG A 3 3.83 6.37 -11.45
N GLY A 4 4.46 5.62 -12.37
CA GLY A 4 5.92 5.51 -12.51
C GLY A 4 6.57 4.40 -11.68
N GLY A 5 5.84 3.73 -10.79
CA GLY A 5 6.31 2.53 -10.10
C GLY A 5 6.36 1.30 -11.02
N ARG A 6 7.26 0.37 -10.71
CA ARG A 6 7.54 -0.86 -11.49
C ARG A 6 6.31 -1.63 -11.97
N TYR A 7 5.24 -1.67 -11.16
CA TYR A 7 4.01 -2.42 -11.47
C TYR A 7 2.86 -1.58 -12.05
N HIS A 8 2.99 -0.24 -12.09
CA HIS A 8 1.89 0.63 -12.52
C HIS A 8 1.52 0.44 -13.99
N GLY A 9 2.51 0.41 -14.88
CA GLY A 9 2.26 0.24 -16.32
C GLY A 9 1.62 -1.11 -16.67
N ALA A 10 2.06 -2.19 -16.01
CA ALA A 10 1.62 -3.55 -16.31
C ALA A 10 0.22 -3.88 -15.80
N LEU A 11 -0.24 -3.25 -14.70
CA LEU A 11 -1.50 -3.61 -14.05
C LEU A 11 -2.62 -2.59 -14.24
N LEU A 12 -2.26 -1.32 -14.43
CA LEU A 12 -3.23 -0.22 -14.50
C LEU A 12 -3.31 0.43 -15.89
N GLY A 13 -2.38 0.09 -16.80
CA GLY A 13 -2.35 0.62 -18.16
C GLY A 13 -3.66 0.36 -18.92
N GLY A 14 -4.39 1.43 -19.28
CA GLY A 14 -5.63 1.35 -20.07
C GLY A 14 -6.85 0.77 -19.36
N ARG A 15 -6.74 0.40 -18.08
CA ARG A 15 -7.82 -0.25 -17.30
C ARG A 15 -8.38 0.60 -16.17
N VAL A 16 -7.73 1.71 -15.88
CA VAL A 16 -8.18 2.72 -14.91
C VAL A 16 -8.46 4.03 -15.62
N VAL A 17 -9.35 4.83 -15.06
CA VAL A 17 -9.58 6.21 -15.51
C VAL A 17 -8.28 7.00 -15.34
N THR A 18 -7.72 7.47 -16.45
CA THR A 18 -6.46 8.24 -16.48
C THR A 18 -6.65 9.72 -16.79
N HIS A 19 -7.84 10.13 -17.24
CA HIS A 19 -8.16 11.54 -17.46
C HIS A 19 -8.10 12.30 -16.12
N GLY A 20 -7.21 13.30 -16.04
CA GLY A 20 -6.99 14.13 -14.84
C GLY A 20 -5.68 13.86 -14.08
N GLY A 21 -4.88 12.86 -14.47
CA GLY A 21 -3.62 12.53 -13.79
C GLY A 21 -3.80 11.65 -12.53
N PRO A 22 -2.72 11.33 -11.79
CA PRO A 22 -2.82 10.57 -10.55
C PRO A 22 -3.67 11.33 -9.55
N GLN A 23 -4.70 10.70 -8.99
CA GLN A 23 -5.54 11.35 -7.98
C GLN A 23 -4.95 11.11 -6.59
N PRO A 24 -4.40 12.13 -5.91
CA PRO A 24 -3.85 11.95 -4.56
C PRO A 24 -4.96 11.51 -3.59
N ALA A 25 -4.61 10.68 -2.63
CA ALA A 25 -5.53 10.28 -1.56
C ALA A 25 -4.77 10.03 -0.25
N ILE A 26 -5.47 10.20 0.86
CA ILE A 26 -4.94 9.95 2.21
C ILE A 26 -5.74 8.83 2.86
N LEU A 27 -5.05 7.81 3.35
CA LEU A 27 -5.62 6.77 4.19
C LEU A 27 -5.34 7.11 5.67
N PRO A 28 -6.35 7.53 6.45
CA PRO A 28 -6.19 7.77 7.88
C PRO A 28 -6.14 6.46 8.67
N GLY A 29 -5.62 6.51 9.90
CA GLY A 29 -5.57 5.37 10.80
C GLY A 29 -4.64 4.27 10.33
N ALA A 30 -3.63 4.61 9.53
CA ALA A 30 -2.60 3.71 9.05
C ALA A 30 -1.28 4.44 8.99
N SER A 31 -0.18 3.71 9.12
CA SER A 31 1.16 4.24 9.01
C SER A 31 2.00 3.43 8.07
N LEU A 32 2.94 4.09 7.41
CA LEU A 32 3.81 3.45 6.45
C LEU A 32 5.13 3.07 7.12
N PHE A 33 5.55 1.82 6.94
CA PHE A 33 6.83 1.30 7.41
C PHE A 33 7.71 0.92 6.24
N ARG A 34 9.01 1.11 6.39
CA ARG A 34 10.00 0.63 5.43
C ARG A 34 10.07 -0.89 5.50
N GLY A 35 10.26 -1.51 4.35
CA GLY A 35 10.56 -2.92 4.25
C GLY A 35 11.38 -3.21 3.01
N PRO A 36 11.86 -4.45 2.84
CA PRO A 36 12.72 -4.81 1.72
C PRO A 36 11.98 -4.59 0.39
N GLY A 37 12.53 -3.71 -0.46
CA GLY A 37 12.01 -3.40 -1.80
C GLY A 37 10.85 -2.39 -1.84
N TYR A 38 9.86 -2.50 -0.95
CA TYR A 38 8.68 -1.63 -0.93
C TYR A 38 8.19 -1.35 0.51
N PRO A 39 7.50 -0.21 0.73
CA PRO A 39 6.93 0.11 2.03
C PRO A 39 5.63 -0.67 2.31
N TYR A 40 5.35 -0.88 3.59
CA TYR A 40 4.17 -1.60 4.10
C TYR A 40 3.24 -0.65 4.84
N ALA A 41 1.95 -0.63 4.48
CA ALA A 41 0.94 0.12 5.21
C ALA A 41 0.41 -0.74 6.38
N VAL A 42 0.53 -0.24 7.60
CA VAL A 42 0.16 -0.92 8.84
C VAL A 42 -1.05 -0.20 9.46
N PRO A 43 -2.15 -0.90 9.81
CA PRO A 43 -3.29 -0.26 10.45
C PRO A 43 -2.90 0.24 11.85
N GLU A 44 -3.21 1.48 12.18
CA GLU A 44 -3.01 2.08 13.50
C GLU A 44 -4.15 3.06 13.81
N PRO A 45 -5.39 2.55 13.97
CA PRO A 45 -6.56 3.39 14.19
C PRO A 45 -6.48 4.22 15.48
N ASP A 46 -5.81 3.69 16.51
CA ASP A 46 -5.71 4.34 17.82
C ASP A 46 -4.55 5.34 17.92
N ARG A 47 -3.71 5.46 16.88
CA ARG A 47 -2.56 6.37 16.87
C ARG A 47 -2.98 7.75 16.33
N PRO A 48 -2.89 8.83 17.13
CA PRO A 48 -3.17 10.18 16.64
C PRO A 48 -2.24 10.56 15.48
N GLY A 49 -2.81 11.13 14.42
CA GLY A 49 -2.07 11.59 13.25
C GLY A 49 -1.54 10.50 12.33
N ALA A 50 -1.86 9.22 12.57
CA ALA A 50 -1.50 8.14 11.64
C ALA A 50 -2.20 8.31 10.30
N LEU A 51 -1.42 8.50 9.24
CA LEU A 51 -1.91 8.57 7.87
C LEU A 51 -0.89 8.01 6.86
N VAL A 52 -1.40 7.53 5.73
CA VAL A 52 -0.60 7.15 4.55
C VAL A 52 -1.07 7.97 3.36
N ARG A 53 -0.11 8.57 2.64
CA ARG A 53 -0.36 9.30 1.39
C ARG A 53 -0.18 8.32 0.22
N GLY A 54 -1.18 8.27 -0.65
CA GLY A 54 -1.25 7.34 -1.78
C GLY A 54 -1.80 8.01 -3.04
N GLU A 55 -2.11 7.17 -4.02
CA GLU A 55 -2.87 7.54 -5.22
C GLU A 55 -4.12 6.64 -5.29
N LEU A 56 -5.26 7.24 -5.59
CA LEU A 56 -6.50 6.51 -5.86
C LEU A 56 -6.61 6.22 -7.36
N PHE A 57 -6.83 4.96 -7.69
CA PHE A 57 -7.16 4.54 -9.04
C PHE A 57 -8.62 4.07 -9.10
N ARG A 58 -9.33 4.50 -10.14
CA ARG A 58 -10.70 4.03 -10.42
C ARG A 58 -10.68 3.14 -11.65
N PRO A 59 -11.08 1.86 -11.55
CA PRO A 59 -11.25 1.01 -12.73
C PRO A 59 -12.21 1.63 -13.75
N LEU A 60 -12.05 1.31 -15.02
CA LEU A 60 -13.06 1.61 -16.04
C LEU A 60 -14.34 0.81 -15.76
N PRO A 61 -15.52 1.31 -16.17
CA PRO A 61 -16.78 0.58 -16.03
C PRO A 61 -16.68 -0.86 -16.55
N GLY A 62 -17.08 -1.83 -15.73
CA GLY A 62 -17.04 -3.26 -16.07
C GLY A 62 -15.67 -3.93 -15.89
N ARG A 63 -14.64 -3.22 -15.40
CA ARG A 63 -13.29 -3.76 -15.18
C ARG A 63 -12.93 -3.97 -13.71
N ASP A 64 -13.84 -3.65 -12.78
CA ASP A 64 -13.59 -3.75 -11.34
C ASP A 64 -13.13 -5.14 -10.88
N ALA A 65 -13.79 -6.21 -11.37
CA ALA A 65 -13.46 -7.58 -11.00
C ALA A 65 -12.09 -8.03 -11.56
N GLU A 66 -11.80 -7.68 -12.81
CA GLU A 66 -10.53 -7.99 -13.47
C GLU A 66 -9.36 -7.29 -12.78
N VAL A 67 -9.47 -5.98 -12.58
CA VAL A 67 -8.45 -5.17 -11.89
C VAL A 67 -8.25 -5.69 -10.47
N GLN A 68 -9.33 -6.09 -9.77
CA GLN A 68 -9.21 -6.64 -8.44
C GLN A 68 -8.44 -7.96 -8.42
N ALA A 69 -8.75 -8.90 -9.33
CA ALA A 69 -8.08 -10.19 -9.38
C ALA A 69 -6.59 -10.04 -9.72
N ASP A 70 -6.24 -9.08 -10.57
CA ASP A 70 -4.85 -8.78 -10.91
C ASP A 70 -4.08 -8.19 -9.72
N LEU A 71 -4.72 -7.30 -8.96
CA LEU A 71 -4.14 -6.78 -7.73
C LEU A 71 -4.00 -7.88 -6.67
N ASP A 72 -5.00 -8.75 -6.51
CA ASP A 72 -4.93 -9.87 -5.56
C ASP A 72 -3.73 -10.78 -5.88
N ARG A 73 -3.53 -11.10 -7.17
CA ARG A 73 -2.41 -11.92 -7.63
C ARG A 73 -1.05 -11.26 -7.40
N LEU A 74 -0.92 -9.96 -7.66
CA LEU A 74 0.35 -9.28 -7.42
C LEU A 74 0.67 -9.23 -5.92
N GLU A 75 -0.29 -8.84 -5.09
CA GLU A 75 -0.08 -8.69 -3.65
C GLU A 75 -0.04 -10.06 -2.94
N GLY A 76 -0.22 -11.16 -3.66
CA GLY A 76 -0.24 -12.52 -3.12
C GLY A 76 -1.43 -12.78 -2.19
N TYR A 77 -2.50 -11.98 -2.30
CA TYR A 77 -3.67 -12.07 -1.44
C TYR A 77 -4.59 -13.21 -1.85
N ARG A 78 -4.99 -14.03 -0.88
CA ARG A 78 -6.03 -15.06 -1.02
C ARG A 78 -7.05 -14.93 0.12
N PRO A 79 -8.36 -14.85 -0.16
CA PRO A 79 -9.36 -14.74 0.90
C PRO A 79 -9.24 -15.86 1.94
N GLY A 80 -9.09 -15.48 3.22
CA GLY A 80 -9.00 -16.41 4.35
C GLY A 80 -7.70 -17.20 4.49
N ALA A 81 -6.70 -16.96 3.63
CA ALA A 81 -5.42 -17.65 3.72
C ALA A 81 -4.59 -17.11 4.92
N PRO A 82 -4.06 -17.99 5.80
CA PRO A 82 -3.36 -17.56 7.00
C PRO A 82 -1.95 -17.00 6.74
N ASP A 83 -1.41 -17.28 5.55
CA ASP A 83 -0.08 -16.87 5.09
C ASP A 83 -0.09 -15.58 4.27
N ASN A 84 -1.24 -14.92 4.15
CA ASN A 84 -1.34 -13.60 3.54
C ASN A 84 -0.36 -12.62 4.21
N LEU A 85 0.50 -12.01 3.41
CA LEU A 85 1.31 -10.87 3.87
C LEU A 85 0.48 -9.59 3.99
N TYR A 86 -0.58 -9.49 3.18
CA TYR A 86 -1.49 -8.36 3.16
C TYR A 86 -2.94 -8.82 3.30
N GLU A 87 -3.73 -8.04 4.01
CA GLU A 87 -5.18 -8.13 4.03
C GLU A 87 -5.79 -7.07 3.12
N ARG A 88 -6.75 -7.49 2.28
CA ARG A 88 -7.54 -6.57 1.46
C ARG A 88 -8.76 -6.10 2.22
N VAL A 89 -8.81 -4.80 2.52
CA VAL A 89 -9.93 -4.19 3.24
C VAL A 89 -10.56 -3.05 2.44
N VAL A 90 -11.81 -2.73 2.75
CA VAL A 90 -12.46 -1.51 2.25
C VAL A 90 -12.31 -0.41 3.31
N ALA A 91 -11.53 0.62 2.99
CA ALA A 91 -11.26 1.73 3.88
C ALA A 91 -11.80 3.05 3.33
N ARG A 92 -12.11 3.99 4.23
CA ARG A 92 -12.42 5.38 3.87
C ARG A 92 -11.10 6.10 3.58
N VAL A 93 -10.96 6.63 2.38
CA VAL A 93 -9.82 7.47 1.98
C VAL A 93 -10.28 8.92 1.76
N LEU A 94 -9.43 9.87 2.12
CA LEU A 94 -9.68 11.30 2.00
C LEU A 94 -9.08 11.82 0.70
N LEU A 95 -9.80 12.74 0.06
CA LEU A 95 -9.41 13.38 -1.19
C LEU A 95 -8.93 14.83 -0.94
N PRO A 96 -8.14 15.43 -1.84
CA PRO A 96 -7.62 16.79 -1.68
C PRO A 96 -8.70 17.87 -1.61
N ASP A 97 -9.87 17.61 -2.20
CA ASP A 97 -11.04 18.50 -2.19
C ASP A 97 -11.82 18.44 -0.85
N GLY A 98 -11.32 17.71 0.15
CA GLY A 98 -11.98 17.49 1.44
C GLY A 98 -13.03 16.37 1.42
N GLY A 99 -13.29 15.78 0.25
CA GLY A 99 -14.18 14.64 0.09
C GLY A 99 -13.60 13.35 0.68
N ALA A 100 -14.45 12.34 0.77
CA ALA A 100 -14.02 10.99 1.15
C ALA A 100 -14.74 9.93 0.31
N VAL A 101 -14.02 8.87 -0.03
CA VAL A 101 -14.56 7.73 -0.79
C VAL A 101 -14.14 6.41 -0.14
N ARG A 102 -14.88 5.34 -0.43
CA ARG A 102 -14.47 3.99 -0.04
C ARG A 102 -13.56 3.42 -1.11
N ALA A 103 -12.40 2.93 -0.71
CA ALA A 103 -11.41 2.31 -1.59
C ALA A 103 -10.96 0.97 -1.02
N ARG A 104 -10.60 0.04 -1.90
CA ARG A 104 -9.94 -1.20 -1.49
C ARG A 104 -8.45 -0.91 -1.30
N VAL A 105 -7.92 -1.31 -0.15
CA VAL A 105 -6.52 -1.12 0.22
C VAL A 105 -5.93 -2.43 0.73
N TYR A 106 -4.64 -2.61 0.51
CA TYR A 106 -3.87 -3.74 1.04
C TYR A 106 -3.07 -3.26 2.24
N LEU A 107 -3.36 -3.83 3.40
CA LEU A 107 -2.70 -3.53 4.67
C LEU A 107 -1.90 -4.73 5.13
N ALA A 108 -0.77 -4.53 5.80
CA ALA A 108 0.01 -5.61 6.38
C ALA A 108 -0.88 -6.49 7.27
N ALA A 109 -0.84 -7.80 7.04
CA ALA A 109 -1.58 -8.77 7.82
C ALA A 109 -1.13 -8.76 9.30
N PRO A 110 -1.95 -9.25 10.26
CA PRO A 110 -1.74 -9.01 11.69
C PRO A 110 -0.34 -9.38 12.22
N LEU A 111 0.21 -10.52 11.79
CA LEU A 111 1.55 -10.96 12.22
C LEU A 111 2.65 -10.03 11.70
N LEU A 112 2.60 -9.68 10.42
CA LEU A 112 3.54 -8.75 9.81
C LEU A 112 3.40 -7.34 10.41
N ALA A 113 2.17 -6.86 10.58
CA ALA A 113 1.86 -5.60 11.23
C ALA A 113 2.43 -5.52 12.65
N ARG A 114 2.31 -6.59 13.45
CA ARG A 114 2.90 -6.64 14.80
C ARG A 114 4.42 -6.54 14.75
N ARG A 115 5.05 -7.31 13.87
CA ARG A 115 6.52 -7.27 13.69
C ARG A 115 7.00 -5.89 13.25
N LEU A 116 6.37 -5.29 12.24
CA LEU A 116 6.73 -3.96 11.75
C LEU A 116 6.57 -2.88 12.83
N ARG A 117 5.54 -2.95 13.68
CA ARG A 117 5.41 -2.00 14.79
C ARG A 117 6.51 -2.16 15.85
N ALA A 118 7.04 -3.38 16.04
CA ALA A 118 8.07 -3.67 17.03
C ALA A 118 9.49 -3.37 16.51
N GLU A 119 9.76 -3.69 15.25
CA GLU A 119 11.12 -3.75 14.69
C GLU A 119 11.33 -2.81 13.49
N GLY A 120 10.25 -2.36 12.86
CA GLY A 120 10.29 -1.65 11.59
C GLY A 120 10.60 -0.17 11.72
N GLU A 121 11.28 0.37 10.71
CA GLU A 121 11.49 1.81 10.57
C GLU A 121 10.23 2.44 9.94
N ARG A 122 9.69 3.47 10.56
CA ARG A 122 8.52 4.18 10.05
C ARG A 122 8.93 5.20 8.99
N VAL A 123 8.17 5.29 7.91
CA VAL A 123 8.32 6.35 6.91
C VAL A 123 7.71 7.65 7.46
N PRO A 124 8.51 8.71 7.71
CA PRO A 124 8.00 9.99 8.19
C PRO A 124 6.95 10.56 7.24
N GLY A 125 5.86 11.09 7.81
CA GLY A 125 4.78 11.72 7.03
C GLY A 125 3.94 10.76 6.17
N GLY A 126 4.23 9.46 6.19
CA GLY A 126 3.46 8.45 5.47
C GLY A 126 3.54 8.56 3.95
N ASP A 127 4.57 9.20 3.41
CA ASP A 127 4.77 9.37 1.96
C ASP A 127 6.12 8.83 1.51
N TRP A 128 6.10 7.64 0.91
CA TRP A 128 7.30 6.98 0.41
C TRP A 128 8.02 7.72 -0.72
N MET A 129 7.30 8.48 -1.55
CA MET A 129 7.94 9.21 -2.66
C MET A 129 8.65 10.47 -2.18
N ALA A 130 8.19 11.06 -1.07
CA ALA A 130 8.84 12.19 -0.44
C ALA A 130 10.01 11.78 0.47
N ASP A 131 10.05 10.52 0.92
CA ASP A 131 11.05 10.00 1.87
C ASP A 131 12.46 9.84 1.29
N GLY A 132 12.68 10.09 -0.02
CA GLY A 132 14.02 10.15 -0.64
C GLY A 132 14.86 8.86 -0.61
N ALA A 133 14.46 7.84 0.17
CA ALA A 133 15.17 6.58 0.36
C ALA A 133 15.01 5.58 -0.79
N ALA A 134 14.39 5.99 -1.90
CA ALA A 134 14.41 5.23 -3.14
C ALA A 134 15.82 5.12 -3.77
N GLY A 135 16.84 5.77 -3.20
CA GLY A 135 18.22 5.79 -3.70
C GLY A 135 19.26 4.99 -2.91
N SER A 136 18.94 4.32 -1.79
CA SER A 136 19.92 3.51 -1.07
C SER A 136 19.24 2.34 -0.37
N GLY A 137 19.22 1.19 -1.04
CA GLY A 137 18.72 -0.05 -0.44
C GLY A 137 19.57 -0.44 0.77
N PRO A 138 18.97 -0.83 1.92
CA PRO A 138 19.73 -1.43 2.99
C PRO A 138 20.27 -2.79 2.51
N ARG A 139 21.56 -3.03 2.77
CA ARG A 139 22.21 -4.33 2.60
C ARG A 139 21.39 -5.40 3.35
N THR A 140 20.99 -6.41 2.60
CA THR A 140 20.34 -7.62 3.11
C THR A 140 21.29 -8.37 4.04
N ASP A 141 20.99 -8.41 5.33
CA ASP A 141 21.49 -9.42 6.26
C ASP A 141 20.33 -9.83 7.18
N PHE A 142 19.33 -10.49 6.62
CA PHE A 142 18.33 -11.26 7.36
C PHE A 142 18.18 -12.65 6.74
N ASP A 143 19.30 -13.36 6.63
CA ASP A 143 19.25 -14.83 6.65
C ASP A 143 20.62 -15.44 7.03
N ARG A 144 20.75 -15.86 8.29
CA ARG A 144 21.45 -17.11 8.62
C ARG A 144 21.04 -17.60 10.00
N PRO A 145 20.46 -18.79 10.14
CA PRO A 145 20.54 -19.53 11.38
C PRO A 145 21.98 -20.03 11.54
N THR A 146 22.61 -19.69 12.67
CA THR A 146 23.95 -20.18 13.06
C THR A 146 23.89 -21.71 13.26
N PRO A 147 24.90 -22.46 12.80
CA PRO A 147 25.02 -23.90 13.11
C PRO A 147 25.29 -24.15 14.59
#